data_AF-A0A2K0TP75-F1
#
_entry.id   AF-A0A2K0TP75-F1
#
_cell.length_a   1.000
_cell.length_b   1.000
_cell.length_c   1.000
_cell.angle_alpha   90.00
_cell.angle_beta   90.00
_cell.angle_gamma   90.00
#
_symmetry.space_group_name_H-M   'P 1'
#
loop_
_entity.id
_entity.type
_entity.pdbx_description
1 polymer ?
#
loop_
_entity_poly.entity_id
_entity_poly.type
_entity_poly.pdbx_seq_one_letter_code
_entity_poly.pdbx_strand_id
1 'polypeptide(L)'
;MALRSALSSKDEDFENLISSTLLLAATETTMGGVSDWYSHCIGANQLVRAFAAKINVEYSAYHQFLIRYLMYHDVLGAVTMRQTPILDSSFYKREIMGLASDFTHPMVGAHVRILSLMARICQLQERGVEWKAKPEESSFAIAQIYGEGAEIEQQLTCLKLPPPLPLLLCFVAEAYRSSALLYLYQVLEEVEGSALKSGFLEDKCEYHLDSLKQHIARVPLSSAPASALLFPLFIAGTCVKQPADKEFVRSKLSDLYHAVRFANILSALEALEVFWKSPRSALGWQQCLRDRGWNLALT
;
A
#
# COMPACT_ATOMS: atom_id res chain seq x y z
N MET A 1 -4.44 -29.75 10.35
CA MET A 1 -4.96 -30.38 11.58
C MET A 1 -4.84 -29.45 12.80
N ALA A 2 -3.75 -28.68 12.94
CA ALA A 2 -3.55 -27.70 14.03
C ALA A 2 -4.56 -26.52 14.04
N LEU A 3 -4.90 -25.95 12.88
CA LEU A 3 -5.84 -24.82 12.80
C LEU A 3 -7.26 -25.17 13.26
N ARG A 4 -7.68 -26.43 13.06
CA ARG A 4 -8.99 -26.94 13.46
C ARG A 4 -9.09 -27.18 14.97
N SER A 5 -7.99 -27.53 15.65
CA SER A 5 -8.00 -27.68 17.11
C SER A 5 -7.88 -26.33 17.83
N ALA A 6 -7.13 -25.38 17.27
CA ALA A 6 -7.04 -24.02 17.82
C ALA A 6 -8.39 -23.27 17.79
N LEU A 7 -9.23 -23.51 16.77
CA LEU A 7 -10.60 -22.98 16.71
C LEU A 7 -11.55 -23.55 17.79
N SER A 8 -11.14 -24.57 18.55
CA SER A 8 -11.94 -25.21 19.61
C SER A 8 -11.56 -24.79 21.03
N SER A 9 -10.57 -23.91 21.17
CA SER A 9 -9.95 -23.54 22.44
C SER A 9 -10.26 -22.07 22.82
N LYS A 10 -10.12 -21.75 24.12
CA LYS A 10 -10.51 -20.48 24.74
C LYS A 10 -9.69 -19.28 24.25
N ASP A 11 -10.23 -18.09 24.51
CA ASP A 11 -9.86 -16.72 24.09
C ASP A 11 -8.37 -16.37 23.85
N GLU A 12 -7.40 -17.06 24.46
CA GLU A 12 -5.95 -16.84 24.27
C GLU A 12 -5.39 -17.40 22.94
N ASP A 13 -6.10 -18.29 22.26
CA ASP A 13 -5.61 -18.90 21.01
C ASP A 13 -5.82 -18.04 19.74
N PHE A 14 -6.64 -16.99 19.80
CA PHE A 14 -7.03 -16.22 18.61
C PHE A 14 -5.98 -15.23 18.13
N GLU A 15 -5.32 -14.51 19.04
CA GLU A 15 -4.21 -13.63 18.67
C GLU A 15 -3.08 -14.45 18.05
N ASN A 16 -2.81 -15.65 18.59
CA ASN A 16 -1.84 -16.60 18.04
C ASN A 16 -2.21 -17.07 16.63
N LEU A 17 -3.49 -17.32 16.36
CA LEU A 17 -3.98 -17.69 15.03
C LEU A 17 -3.83 -16.55 14.01
N ILE A 18 -4.23 -15.33 14.37
CA ILE A 18 -4.05 -14.15 13.51
C ILE A 18 -2.56 -13.92 13.24
N SER A 19 -1.74 -13.97 14.29
CA SER A 19 -0.28 -13.82 14.20
C SER A 19 0.35 -14.84 13.27
N SER A 20 0.00 -16.12 13.44
CA SER A 20 0.51 -17.20 12.59
C SER A 20 0.09 -17.02 11.15
N THR A 21 -1.15 -16.59 10.90
CA THR A 21 -1.66 -16.35 9.55
C THR A 21 -0.95 -15.17 8.87
N LEU A 22 -0.74 -14.07 9.59
CA LEU A 22 0.00 -12.91 9.08
C LEU A 22 1.49 -13.22 8.89
N LEU A 23 2.08 -14.09 9.72
CA LEU A 23 3.45 -14.55 9.55
C LEU A 23 3.61 -15.43 8.30
N LEU A 24 2.63 -16.29 8.01
CA LEU A 24 2.60 -17.05 6.75
C LEU A 24 2.53 -16.11 5.54
N ALA A 25 1.66 -15.10 5.61
CA ALA A 25 1.60 -14.05 4.58
C ALA A 25 2.98 -13.41 4.38
N ALA A 26 3.59 -12.88 5.45
CA ALA A 26 4.91 -12.24 5.41
C ALA A 26 6.04 -13.18 4.92
N THR A 27 5.96 -14.47 5.22
CA THR A 27 6.94 -15.45 4.75
C THR A 27 6.82 -15.64 3.23
N GLU A 28 5.60 -15.80 2.72
CA GLU A 28 5.39 -15.93 1.27
C GLU A 28 5.74 -14.65 0.50
N THR A 29 5.47 -13.47 1.08
CA THR A 29 5.90 -12.20 0.46
C THR A 29 7.42 -12.14 0.38
N THR A 30 8.13 -12.43 1.47
CA THR A 30 9.61 -12.37 1.49
C THR A 30 10.30 -13.46 0.65
N MET A 31 9.62 -14.57 0.35
CA MET A 31 10.13 -15.65 -0.52
C MET A 31 9.96 -15.40 -2.03
N GLY A 32 9.43 -14.24 -2.42
CA GLY A 32 9.30 -13.84 -3.83
C GLY A 32 7.99 -13.13 -4.11
N GLY A 33 6.96 -13.42 -3.31
CA GLY A 33 5.74 -12.63 -3.20
C GLY A 33 4.99 -12.45 -4.51
N VAL A 34 4.88 -13.49 -5.34
CA VAL A 34 4.10 -13.43 -6.60
C VAL A 34 2.92 -14.41 -6.62
N SER A 35 2.75 -15.20 -5.56
CA SER A 35 1.78 -16.31 -5.44
C SER A 35 0.60 -15.97 -4.51
N ASP A 36 0.06 -16.94 -3.78
CA ASP A 36 -1.20 -16.85 -3.02
C ASP A 36 -1.10 -16.16 -1.65
N TRP A 37 -0.08 -15.33 -1.41
CA TRP A 37 0.17 -14.68 -0.12
C TRP A 37 -1.05 -13.90 0.40
N TYR A 38 -1.85 -13.34 -0.51
CA TYR A 38 -3.04 -12.56 -0.18
C TYR A 38 -4.19 -13.42 0.36
N SER A 39 -4.23 -14.72 0.05
CA SER A 39 -5.20 -15.66 0.66
C SER A 39 -5.02 -15.75 2.17
N HIS A 40 -3.80 -15.60 2.68
CA HIS A 40 -3.54 -15.51 4.12
C HIS A 40 -4.11 -14.22 4.72
N CYS A 41 -4.04 -13.09 4.02
CA CYS A 41 -4.66 -11.84 4.45
C CYS A 41 -6.19 -11.97 4.55
N ILE A 42 -6.81 -12.65 3.58
CA ILE A 42 -8.24 -12.98 3.60
C ILE A 42 -8.58 -13.83 4.83
N GLY A 43 -7.80 -14.87 5.11
CA GLY A 43 -7.96 -15.71 6.29
C GLY A 43 -7.82 -14.92 7.59
N ALA A 44 -6.82 -14.05 7.69
CA ALA A 44 -6.61 -13.19 8.85
C ALA A 44 -7.80 -12.23 9.08
N ASN A 45 -8.34 -11.62 8.03
CA ASN A 45 -9.53 -10.77 8.13
C ASN A 45 -10.76 -11.55 8.63
N GLN A 46 -10.96 -12.79 8.15
CA GLN A 46 -12.05 -13.66 8.64
C GLN A 46 -11.91 -13.95 10.14
N LEU A 47 -10.68 -14.21 10.62
CA LEU A 47 -10.40 -14.40 12.04
C LEU A 47 -10.67 -13.13 12.86
N VAL A 48 -10.22 -11.96 12.38
CA VAL A 48 -10.48 -10.66 13.03
C VAL A 48 -11.98 -10.39 13.13
N ARG A 49 -12.75 -10.62 12.07
CA ARG A 49 -14.21 -10.43 12.06
C ARG A 49 -14.92 -11.39 13.01
N ALA A 50 -14.51 -12.65 13.07
CA ALA A 50 -15.06 -13.62 14.01
C ALA A 50 -14.78 -13.24 15.48
N PHE A 51 -13.66 -12.56 15.73
CA PHE A 51 -13.22 -12.13 17.06
C PHE A 51 -13.91 -10.85 17.55
N ALA A 52 -14.09 -9.87 16.66
CA ALA A 52 -14.76 -8.61 16.97
C ALA A 52 -16.20 -8.80 17.49
N ALA A 53 -16.83 -9.94 17.21
CA ALA A 53 -18.16 -10.31 17.70
C ALA A 53 -18.16 -11.01 19.07
N LYS A 54 -17.00 -11.51 19.55
CA LYS A 54 -16.92 -12.43 20.70
C LYS A 54 -16.26 -11.85 21.93
N ILE A 55 -15.35 -10.89 21.79
CA ILE A 55 -14.57 -10.39 22.91
C ILE A 55 -14.82 -8.90 23.11
N ASN A 56 -15.03 -8.50 24.37
CA ASN A 56 -14.94 -7.12 24.83
C ASN A 56 -13.45 -6.76 24.87
N VAL A 57 -12.82 -6.66 23.70
CA VAL A 57 -11.37 -6.51 23.57
C VAL A 57 -11.04 -5.11 24.05
N GLU A 58 -10.55 -4.98 25.28
CA GLU A 58 -9.64 -3.88 25.57
C GLU A 58 -8.50 -4.00 24.56
N TYR A 59 -8.41 -3.06 23.62
CA TYR A 59 -7.45 -3.08 22.52
C TYR A 59 -6.02 -3.19 23.08
N SER A 60 -5.51 -4.42 23.21
CA SER A 60 -4.14 -4.66 23.62
C SER A 60 -3.20 -4.06 22.58
N ALA A 61 -2.01 -3.63 23.01
CA ALA A 61 -0.99 -3.10 22.08
C ALA A 61 -0.64 -4.13 20.99
N TYR A 62 -0.69 -5.42 21.32
CA TYR A 62 -0.43 -6.51 20.39
C TYR A 62 -1.56 -6.68 19.36
N HIS A 63 -2.82 -6.61 19.80
CA HIS A 63 -3.96 -6.61 18.88
C HIS A 63 -3.86 -5.46 17.88
N GLN A 64 -3.60 -4.24 18.36
CA GLN A 64 -3.43 -3.08 17.50
C GLN A 64 -2.27 -3.25 16.51
N PHE A 65 -1.16 -3.87 16.95
CA PHE A 65 -0.05 -4.22 16.06
C PHE A 65 -0.52 -5.12 14.91
N LEU A 66 -1.21 -6.22 15.22
CA LEU A 66 -1.69 -7.18 14.21
C LEU A 66 -2.70 -6.56 13.24
N ILE A 67 -3.64 -5.76 13.74
CA ILE A 67 -4.63 -5.08 12.88
C ILE A 67 -3.96 -4.10 11.93
N ARG A 68 -3.04 -3.27 12.43
CA ARG A 68 -2.30 -2.33 11.57
C ARG A 68 -1.44 -3.07 10.54
N TYR A 69 -0.88 -4.22 10.90
CA TYR A 69 -0.12 -5.06 9.98
C TYR A 69 -1.00 -5.69 8.90
N LEU A 70 -2.22 -6.12 9.25
CA LEU A 70 -3.21 -6.58 8.27
C LEU A 70 -3.64 -5.45 7.33
N MET A 71 -3.91 -4.25 7.85
CA MET A 71 -4.26 -3.08 7.03
C MET A 71 -3.15 -2.73 6.03
N TYR A 72 -1.89 -2.84 6.47
CA TYR A 72 -0.71 -2.63 5.64
C TYR A 72 -0.66 -3.61 4.47
N HIS A 73 -0.77 -4.91 4.75
CA HIS A 73 -0.74 -5.95 3.72
C HIS A 73 -1.95 -5.87 2.79
N ASP A 74 -3.14 -5.63 3.34
CA ASP A 74 -4.38 -5.53 2.57
C ASP A 74 -4.31 -4.44 1.51
N VAL A 75 -4.00 -3.21 1.92
CA VAL A 75 -4.02 -2.07 0.99
C VAL A 75 -2.93 -2.17 -0.07
N LEU A 76 -1.73 -2.66 0.28
CA LEU A 76 -0.66 -2.84 -0.70
C LEU A 76 -0.94 -4.00 -1.67
N GLY A 77 -1.61 -5.05 -1.20
CA GLY A 77 -2.17 -6.09 -2.08
C GLY A 77 -3.21 -5.51 -3.02
N ALA A 78 -4.15 -4.71 -2.52
CA ALA A 78 -5.20 -4.08 -3.32
C ALA A 78 -4.62 -3.20 -4.44
N VAL A 79 -3.60 -2.40 -4.14
CA VAL A 79 -2.89 -1.57 -5.14
C VAL A 79 -2.24 -2.42 -6.23
N THR A 80 -1.60 -3.52 -5.89
CA THR A 80 -0.85 -4.34 -6.88
C THR A 80 -1.77 -5.20 -7.74
N MET A 81 -2.82 -5.76 -7.16
CA MET A 81 -3.80 -6.60 -7.87
C MET A 81 -4.87 -5.78 -8.60
N ARG A 82 -4.91 -4.46 -8.40
CA ARG A 82 -5.91 -3.54 -8.96
C ARG A 82 -7.33 -3.94 -8.56
N GLN A 83 -7.54 -4.04 -7.25
CA GLN A 83 -8.83 -4.39 -6.66
C GLN A 83 -9.10 -3.50 -5.44
N THR A 84 -10.32 -3.56 -4.91
CA THR A 84 -10.63 -2.96 -3.62
C THR A 84 -10.04 -3.78 -2.47
N PRO A 85 -9.59 -3.13 -1.38
CA PRO A 85 -9.10 -3.84 -0.20
C PRO A 85 -10.18 -4.72 0.45
N ILE A 86 -9.78 -5.84 1.06
CA ILE A 86 -10.71 -6.75 1.74
C ILE A 86 -11.28 -6.15 3.03
N LEU A 87 -10.60 -5.14 3.60
CA LEU A 87 -11.10 -4.35 4.70
C LEU A 87 -11.98 -3.21 4.16
N ASP A 88 -13.22 -3.13 4.63
CA ASP A 88 -14.16 -2.08 4.21
C ASP A 88 -13.93 -0.74 4.92
N SER A 89 -14.54 0.33 4.41
CA SER A 89 -14.40 1.68 4.97
C SER A 89 -14.85 1.78 6.43
N SER A 90 -15.81 0.94 6.87
CA SER A 90 -16.28 0.90 8.26
C SER A 90 -15.22 0.31 9.19
N PHE A 91 -14.44 -0.67 8.71
CA PHE A 91 -13.30 -1.23 9.41
C PHE A 91 -12.23 -0.14 9.67
N TYR A 92 -11.75 0.53 8.61
CA TYR A 92 -10.76 1.60 8.74
C TYR A 92 -11.23 2.71 9.68
N LYS A 93 -12.51 3.12 9.58
CA LYS A 93 -13.08 4.17 10.44
C LYS A 93 -13.10 3.74 11.91
N ARG A 94 -13.52 2.50 12.20
CA ARG A 94 -13.53 1.94 13.56
C ARG A 94 -12.14 1.93 14.16
N GLU A 95 -11.17 1.40 13.43
CA GLU A 95 -9.79 1.33 13.90
C GLU A 95 -9.21 2.72 14.14
N ILE A 96 -9.41 3.67 13.22
CA ILE A 96 -8.94 5.05 13.40
C ILE A 96 -9.58 5.71 14.63
N MET A 97 -10.88 5.48 14.89
CA MET A 97 -11.57 6.01 16.06
C MET A 97 -11.11 5.37 17.38
N GLY A 98 -10.70 4.11 17.36
CA GLY A 98 -10.18 3.38 18.52
C GLY A 98 -8.76 3.78 18.94
N LEU A 99 -8.04 4.53 18.10
CA LEU A 99 -6.67 4.94 18.37
C LEU A 99 -6.60 6.24 19.18
N ALA A 100 -6.02 6.16 20.37
CA ALA A 100 -5.90 7.29 21.28
C ALA A 100 -4.83 8.32 20.85
N SER A 101 -3.71 7.89 20.25
CA SER A 101 -2.62 8.80 19.87
C SER A 101 -1.61 8.22 18.88
N ASP A 102 -1.40 6.90 18.87
CA ASP A 102 -0.46 6.25 17.95
C ASP A 102 -1.17 5.69 16.72
N PHE A 103 -0.83 6.22 15.55
CA PHE A 103 -1.40 5.83 14.26
C PHE A 103 -0.37 5.15 13.36
N THR A 104 0.85 4.91 13.83
CA THR A 104 1.94 4.38 12.99
C THR A 104 2.28 2.96 13.41
N HIS A 105 2.47 2.07 12.45
CA HIS A 105 2.94 0.73 12.77
C HIS A 105 4.40 0.78 13.25
N PRO A 106 4.74 0.25 14.44
CA PRO A 106 6.07 0.42 15.03
C PRO A 106 7.19 -0.29 14.25
N MET A 107 6.86 -1.36 13.52
CA MET A 107 7.82 -2.10 12.68
C MET A 107 7.99 -1.50 11.27
N VAL A 108 6.90 -1.26 10.55
CA VAL A 108 6.94 -0.89 9.12
C VAL A 108 6.75 0.61 8.85
N GLY A 109 6.49 1.43 9.87
CA GLY A 109 6.32 2.88 9.70
C GLY A 109 5.06 3.30 8.91
N ALA A 110 4.18 2.37 8.55
CA ALA A 110 2.96 2.66 7.83
C ALA A 110 1.94 3.35 8.76
N HIS A 111 1.47 4.53 8.34
CA HIS A 111 0.52 5.33 9.10
C HIS A 111 -0.92 4.98 8.68
N VAL A 112 -1.77 4.59 9.64
CA VAL A 112 -3.12 4.06 9.41
C VAL A 112 -4.00 4.99 8.58
N ARG A 113 -3.92 6.31 8.80
CA ARG A 113 -4.68 7.28 7.98
C ARG A 113 -4.21 7.34 6.52
N ILE A 114 -2.92 7.15 6.27
CA ILE A 114 -2.39 7.08 4.89
C ILE A 114 -2.90 5.80 4.23
N LEU A 115 -2.83 4.67 4.93
CA LEU A 115 -3.37 3.39 4.43
C LEU A 115 -4.87 3.49 4.12
N SER A 116 -5.65 4.14 5.00
CA SER A 116 -7.08 4.38 4.77
C SER A 116 -7.35 5.26 3.54
N LEU A 117 -6.51 6.27 3.29
CA LEU A 117 -6.62 7.11 2.10
C LEU A 117 -6.21 6.34 0.84
N MET A 118 -5.19 5.49 0.91
CA MET A 118 -4.82 4.57 -0.17
C MET A 118 -5.94 3.58 -0.50
N ALA A 119 -6.63 3.05 0.51
CA ALA A 119 -7.80 2.20 0.30
C ALA A 119 -8.91 2.93 -0.49
N ARG A 120 -9.13 4.22 -0.20
CA ARG A 120 -10.05 5.07 -0.99
C ARG A 120 -9.55 5.30 -2.42
N ILE A 121 -8.24 5.44 -2.63
CA ILE A 121 -7.66 5.54 -3.98
C ILE A 121 -7.93 4.26 -4.78
N CYS A 122 -7.83 3.07 -4.18
CA CYS A 122 -8.20 1.82 -4.86
C CYS A 122 -9.69 1.77 -5.27
N GLN A 123 -10.59 2.24 -4.40
CA GLN A 123 -12.02 2.36 -4.70
C GLN A 123 -12.29 3.37 -5.83
N LEU A 124 -11.56 4.49 -5.82
CA LEU A 124 -11.61 5.50 -6.87
C LEU A 124 -11.16 4.92 -8.21
N GLN A 125 -10.11 4.10 -8.21
CA GLN A 125 -9.63 3.41 -9.41
C GLN A 125 -10.68 2.46 -9.99
N GLU A 126 -11.30 1.62 -9.16
CA GLU A 126 -12.36 0.69 -9.60
C GLU A 126 -13.49 1.44 -10.30
N ARG A 127 -14.00 2.50 -9.68
CA ARG A 127 -15.03 3.37 -10.29
C ARG A 127 -14.56 4.04 -11.58
N GLY A 128 -13.29 4.41 -11.64
CA GLY A 128 -12.66 4.95 -12.85
C GLY A 128 -12.64 3.94 -14.01
N VAL A 129 -12.37 2.67 -13.71
CA VAL A 129 -12.42 1.57 -14.68
C VAL A 129 -13.85 1.31 -15.14
N GLU A 130 -14.80 1.25 -14.22
CA GLU A 130 -16.23 1.07 -14.53
C GLU A 130 -16.75 2.18 -15.44
N TRP A 131 -16.42 3.43 -15.14
CA TRP A 131 -16.79 4.59 -15.95
C TRP A 131 -16.22 4.48 -17.37
N LYS A 132 -14.94 4.13 -17.52
CA LYS A 132 -14.32 3.91 -18.84
C LYS A 132 -14.98 2.81 -19.66
N ALA A 133 -15.49 1.78 -19.00
CA ALA A 133 -16.20 0.68 -19.67
C ALA A 133 -17.60 1.11 -20.15
N LYS A 134 -18.17 2.17 -19.56
CA LYS A 134 -19.51 2.69 -19.88
C LYS A 134 -19.51 4.23 -19.97
N PRO A 135 -18.80 4.80 -20.96
CA PRO A 135 -18.61 6.26 -21.06
C PRO A 135 -19.90 7.03 -21.42
N GLU A 136 -20.96 6.33 -21.82
CA GLU A 136 -22.29 6.93 -22.06
C GLU A 136 -22.96 7.42 -20.77
N GLU A 137 -22.41 7.07 -19.60
CA GLU A 137 -22.85 7.58 -18.30
C GLU A 137 -22.30 8.99 -18.02
N SER A 138 -23.23 9.91 -17.76
CA SER A 138 -23.12 11.35 -17.41
C SER A 138 -21.75 11.93 -17.00
N SER A 139 -21.42 13.10 -17.56
CA SER A 139 -20.31 13.99 -17.12
C SER A 139 -20.27 14.31 -15.62
N PHE A 140 -21.36 14.06 -14.89
CA PHE A 140 -21.41 14.15 -13.44
C PHE A 140 -20.54 13.10 -12.74
N ALA A 141 -20.45 11.87 -13.29
CA ALA A 141 -19.69 10.78 -12.68
C ALA A 141 -18.18 11.07 -12.66
N ILE A 142 -17.64 11.64 -13.75
CA ILE A 142 -16.23 12.03 -13.82
C ILE A 142 -15.93 13.22 -12.88
N ALA A 143 -16.84 14.20 -12.77
CA ALA A 143 -16.68 15.30 -11.83
C ALA A 143 -16.65 14.82 -10.36
N GLN A 144 -17.44 13.79 -10.02
CA GLN A 144 -17.39 13.16 -8.69
C GLN A 144 -16.05 12.46 -8.43
N ILE A 145 -15.49 11.76 -9.42
CA ILE A 145 -14.18 11.10 -9.29
C ILE A 145 -13.09 12.15 -9.00
N TYR A 146 -13.07 13.26 -9.75
CA TYR A 146 -12.11 14.34 -9.50
C TYR A 146 -12.34 15.05 -8.17
N GLY A 147 -13.60 15.29 -7.78
CA GLY A 147 -13.94 15.89 -6.49
C GLY A 147 -13.43 15.04 -5.32
N GLU A 148 -13.61 13.73 -5.39
CA GLU A 148 -13.09 12.80 -4.39
C GLU A 148 -11.56 12.71 -4.43
N GLY A 149 -10.95 12.70 -5.61
CA GLY A 149 -9.49 12.75 -5.77
C GLY A 149 -8.88 14.00 -5.11
N ALA A 150 -9.48 15.17 -5.32
CA ALA A 150 -9.05 16.41 -4.68
C ALA A 150 -9.21 16.38 -3.16
N GLU A 151 -10.28 15.77 -2.65
CA GLU A 151 -10.50 15.58 -1.21
C GLU A 151 -9.42 14.67 -0.60
N ILE A 152 -9.11 13.54 -1.24
CA ILE A 152 -8.05 12.62 -0.80
C ILE A 152 -6.69 13.32 -0.81
N GLU A 153 -6.37 14.05 -1.88
CA GLU A 153 -5.14 14.83 -1.99
C GLU A 153 -4.99 15.85 -0.85
N GLN A 154 -6.06 16.59 -0.57
CA GLN A 154 -6.08 17.56 0.52
C GLN A 154 -5.86 16.88 1.88
N GLN A 155 -6.52 15.75 2.14
CA GLN A 155 -6.38 15.01 3.39
C GLN A 155 -4.98 14.45 3.58
N LEU A 156 -4.36 13.91 2.51
CA LEU A 156 -2.96 13.47 2.54
C LEU A 156 -2.02 14.64 2.81
N THR A 157 -2.20 15.77 2.11
CA THR A 157 -1.32 16.94 2.22
C THR A 157 -1.38 17.59 3.60
N CYS A 158 -2.59 17.72 4.16
CA CYS A 158 -2.82 18.34 5.47
C CYS A 158 -2.59 17.38 6.65
N LEU A 159 -2.33 16.10 6.41
CA LEU A 159 -2.11 15.12 7.47
C LEU A 159 -0.86 15.50 8.29
N LYS A 160 -1.06 15.71 9.59
CA LYS A 160 0.03 15.89 10.54
C LYS A 160 0.36 14.55 11.19
N LEU A 161 1.62 14.12 11.06
CA LEU A 161 2.12 12.96 11.78
C LEU A 161 2.24 13.30 13.27
N PRO A 162 1.75 12.44 14.19
CA PRO A 162 1.73 12.74 15.61
C PRO A 162 3.15 12.79 16.21
N PRO A 163 3.47 13.75 17.10
CA PRO A 163 4.64 13.65 17.97
C PRO A 163 4.33 12.72 19.18
N PRO A 164 5.31 11.96 19.73
CA PRO A 164 6.69 11.78 19.30
C PRO A 164 6.88 10.43 18.57
N LEU A 165 6.75 10.42 17.24
CA LEU A 165 7.19 9.27 16.44
C LEU A 165 8.73 9.24 16.37
N PRO A 166 9.37 8.06 16.48
CA PRO A 166 10.77 7.89 16.14
C PRO A 166 11.05 8.45 14.75
N LEU A 167 12.10 9.27 14.62
CA LEU A 167 12.39 10.04 13.42
C LEU A 167 12.45 9.19 12.14
N LEU A 168 12.95 7.94 12.23
CA LEU A 168 12.98 7.00 11.11
C LEU A 168 11.57 6.61 10.63
N LEU A 169 10.64 6.37 11.56
CA LEU A 169 9.25 6.04 11.21
C LEU A 169 8.55 7.24 10.58
N CYS A 170 8.91 8.47 10.95
CA CYS A 170 8.42 9.67 10.26
C CYS A 170 8.86 9.65 8.79
N PHE A 171 10.13 9.38 8.48
CA PHE A 171 10.58 9.34 7.08
C PHE A 171 9.90 8.25 6.27
N VAL A 172 9.66 7.08 6.86
CA VAL A 172 8.89 6.01 6.19
C VAL A 172 7.44 6.44 5.95
N ALA A 173 6.76 6.97 6.97
CA ALA A 173 5.38 7.46 6.83
C ALA A 173 5.28 8.56 5.75
N GLU A 174 6.29 9.44 5.67
CA GLU A 174 6.37 10.50 4.67
C GLU A 174 6.64 9.98 3.25
N ALA A 175 7.46 8.93 3.12
CA ALA A 175 7.62 8.22 1.87
C ALA A 175 6.27 7.61 1.43
N TYR A 176 5.55 6.94 2.33
CA TYR A 176 4.20 6.41 2.06
C TYR A 176 3.19 7.49 1.66
N ARG A 177 3.23 8.67 2.31
CA ARG A 177 2.37 9.81 1.95
C ARG A 177 2.63 10.25 0.50
N SER A 178 3.90 10.39 0.13
CA SER A 178 4.29 10.79 -1.22
C SER A 178 3.92 9.70 -2.25
N SER A 179 4.09 8.42 -1.92
CA SER A 179 3.67 7.30 -2.76
C SER A 179 2.15 7.23 -2.95
N ALA A 180 1.37 7.51 -1.91
CA ALA A 180 -0.09 7.57 -2.01
C ALA A 180 -0.53 8.69 -2.97
N LEU A 181 0.11 9.87 -2.91
CA LEU A 181 -0.18 10.98 -3.82
C LEU A 181 0.23 10.65 -5.27
N LEU A 182 1.40 10.05 -5.49
CA LEU A 182 1.82 9.57 -6.81
C LEU A 182 0.83 8.55 -7.38
N TYR A 183 0.40 7.58 -6.58
CA TYR A 183 -0.58 6.59 -7.00
C TYR A 183 -1.94 7.22 -7.32
N LEU A 184 -2.40 8.19 -6.52
CA LEU A 184 -3.61 8.97 -6.82
C LEU A 184 -3.52 9.65 -8.18
N TYR A 185 -2.39 10.31 -8.48
CA TYR A 185 -2.23 11.00 -9.77
C TYR A 185 -2.20 10.01 -10.95
N GLN A 186 -1.59 8.83 -10.77
CA GLN A 186 -1.67 7.77 -11.78
C GLN A 186 -3.11 7.29 -12.03
N VAL A 187 -3.93 7.17 -10.97
CA VAL A 187 -5.35 6.82 -11.08
C VAL A 187 -6.14 7.93 -11.80
N LEU A 188 -5.94 9.19 -11.43
CA LEU A 188 -6.62 10.32 -12.07
C LEU A 188 -6.22 10.48 -13.54
N GLU A 189 -4.92 10.35 -13.87
CA GLU A 189 -4.43 10.36 -15.25
C GLU A 189 -5.01 9.20 -16.06
N GLU A 190 -5.16 8.02 -15.44
CA GLU A 190 -5.86 6.93 -16.10
C GLU A 190 -7.30 7.36 -16.41
N VAL A 191 -8.09 7.83 -15.45
CA VAL A 191 -9.49 8.25 -15.68
C VAL A 191 -9.64 9.31 -16.75
N GLU A 192 -8.77 10.33 -16.79
CA GLU A 192 -8.80 11.41 -17.78
C GLU A 192 -8.61 10.91 -19.22
N GLY A 193 -7.80 9.87 -19.40
CA GLY A 193 -7.36 9.42 -20.71
C GLY A 193 -6.41 10.43 -21.39
N SER A 194 -6.08 10.20 -22.66
CA SER A 194 -5.08 11.01 -23.39
C SER A 194 -5.56 12.40 -23.83
N ALA A 195 -6.81 12.79 -23.50
CA ALA A 195 -7.47 13.94 -24.10
C ALA A 195 -6.99 15.29 -23.52
N LEU A 196 -6.51 15.30 -22.28
CA LEU A 196 -6.01 16.49 -21.60
C LEU A 196 -4.85 16.10 -20.69
N LYS A 197 -3.64 15.94 -21.23
CA LYS A 197 -2.43 15.89 -20.40
C LYS A 197 -2.24 17.27 -19.77
N SER A 198 -2.85 17.51 -18.61
CA SER A 198 -2.63 18.74 -17.86
C SER A 198 -1.22 18.70 -17.25
N GLY A 199 -0.36 19.67 -17.61
CA GLY A 199 0.98 19.79 -17.01
C GLY A 199 0.97 19.94 -15.48
N PHE A 200 -0.19 20.31 -14.92
CA PHE A 200 -0.40 20.43 -13.48
C PHE A 200 -0.20 19.12 -12.70
N LEU A 201 -0.64 17.98 -13.24
CA LEU A 201 -0.40 16.67 -12.60
C LEU A 201 1.07 16.27 -12.69
N GLU A 202 1.77 16.71 -13.74
CA GLU A 202 3.20 16.45 -13.93
C GLU A 202 4.04 17.19 -12.88
N ASP A 203 3.79 18.48 -12.67
CA ASP A 203 4.47 19.29 -11.64
C ASP A 203 4.28 18.69 -10.23
N LYS A 204 3.05 18.24 -9.92
CA LYS A 204 2.74 17.56 -8.66
C LYS A 204 3.49 16.23 -8.53
N CYS A 205 3.54 15.43 -9.60
CA CYS A 205 4.30 14.19 -9.61
C CYS A 205 5.79 14.43 -9.34
N GLU A 206 6.39 15.43 -9.98
CA GLU A 206 7.81 15.78 -9.77
C GLU A 206 8.08 16.19 -8.32
N TYR A 207 7.25 17.07 -7.75
CA TYR A 207 7.36 17.47 -6.35
C TYR A 207 7.31 16.27 -5.38
N HIS A 208 6.35 15.37 -5.57
CA HIS A 208 6.20 14.20 -4.69
C HIS A 208 7.28 13.13 -4.93
N LEU A 209 7.80 13.00 -6.15
CA LEU A 209 8.97 12.17 -6.44
C LEU A 209 10.20 12.67 -5.69
N ASP A 210 10.49 13.97 -5.73
CA ASP A 210 11.66 14.53 -5.05
C ASP A 210 11.52 14.47 -3.53
N SER A 211 10.32 14.78 -3.00
CA SER A 211 10.01 14.55 -1.59
C SER A 211 10.25 13.10 -1.19
N LEU A 212 9.74 12.14 -1.96
CA LEU A 212 9.93 10.72 -1.68
C LEU A 212 11.41 10.34 -1.66
N LYS A 213 12.20 10.75 -2.68
CA LYS A 213 13.64 10.49 -2.74
C LYS A 213 14.37 11.01 -1.51
N GLN A 214 14.04 12.22 -1.06
CA GLN A 214 14.63 12.83 0.14
C GLN A 214 14.32 12.03 1.41
N HIS A 215 13.07 11.57 1.58
CA HIS A 215 12.68 10.78 2.74
C HIS A 215 13.35 9.39 2.75
N ILE A 216 13.38 8.71 1.60
CA ILE A 216 14.06 7.41 1.46
C ILE A 216 15.55 7.52 1.78
N ALA A 217 16.22 8.57 1.30
CA ALA A 217 17.65 8.77 1.55
C ALA A 217 17.99 8.92 3.05
N ARG A 218 17.01 9.29 3.88
CA ARG A 218 17.19 9.48 5.34
C ARG A 218 16.92 8.23 6.16
N VAL A 219 16.47 7.13 5.55
CA VAL A 219 16.25 5.85 6.23
C VAL A 219 17.44 4.93 5.97
N PRO A 220 18.24 4.58 7.00
CA PRO A 220 19.33 3.62 6.85
C PRO A 220 18.78 2.25 6.44
N LEU A 221 19.31 1.67 5.37
CA LEU A 221 18.81 0.38 4.86
C LEU A 221 19.06 -0.80 5.82
N SER A 222 19.96 -0.64 6.79
CA SER A 222 20.18 -1.59 7.89
C SER A 222 19.15 -1.47 9.03
N SER A 223 18.25 -0.48 8.99
CA SER A 223 17.23 -0.29 10.02
C SER A 223 16.00 -1.16 9.75
N ALA A 224 15.32 -1.61 10.80
CA ALA A 224 14.14 -2.47 10.67
C ALA A 224 13.03 -1.89 9.75
N PRO A 225 12.69 -0.59 9.79
CA PRO A 225 11.66 -0.02 8.92
C PRO A 225 12.04 0.05 7.44
N ALA A 226 13.31 -0.19 7.08
CA ALA A 226 13.78 -0.11 5.70
C ALA A 226 13.09 -1.14 4.79
N SER A 227 12.68 -2.30 5.32
CA SER A 227 11.96 -3.30 4.52
C SER A 227 10.65 -2.76 3.94
N ALA A 228 10.00 -1.83 4.65
CA ALA A 228 8.77 -1.20 4.19
C ALA A 228 8.98 -0.17 3.06
N LEU A 229 10.23 0.12 2.68
CA LEU A 229 10.52 1.03 1.56
C LEU A 229 10.30 0.41 0.19
N LEU A 230 10.00 -0.89 0.12
CA LEU A 230 9.75 -1.58 -1.15
C LEU A 230 8.60 -0.92 -1.93
N PHE A 231 7.44 -0.72 -1.31
CA PHE A 231 6.32 -0.05 -1.97
C PHE A 231 6.66 1.39 -2.40
N PRO A 232 7.20 2.26 -1.53
CA PRO A 232 7.60 3.60 -1.95
C PRO A 232 8.61 3.64 -3.11
N LEU A 233 9.64 2.78 -3.08
CA LEU A 233 10.61 2.68 -4.17
C LEU A 233 9.95 2.20 -5.46
N PHE A 234 9.05 1.22 -5.37
CA PHE A 234 8.35 0.70 -6.53
C PHE A 234 7.47 1.77 -7.18
N ILE A 235 6.64 2.47 -6.41
CA ILE A 235 5.79 3.56 -6.93
C ILE A 235 6.64 4.68 -7.55
N ALA A 236 7.74 5.08 -6.90
CA ALA A 236 8.68 6.02 -7.51
C ALA A 236 9.19 5.50 -8.86
N GLY A 237 9.61 4.22 -8.92
CA GLY A 237 10.01 3.53 -10.14
C GLY A 237 8.98 3.61 -11.27
N THR A 238 7.68 3.57 -10.95
CA THR A 238 6.62 3.68 -11.95
C THR A 238 6.39 5.10 -12.47
N CYS A 239 6.85 6.12 -11.75
CA CYS A 239 6.67 7.53 -12.10
C CYS A 239 7.92 8.17 -12.72
N VAL A 240 9.11 7.58 -12.54
CA VAL A 240 10.36 8.14 -13.08
C VAL A 240 10.48 8.03 -14.60
N LYS A 241 10.86 9.14 -15.22
CA LYS A 241 11.02 9.24 -16.68
C LYS A 241 12.49 9.21 -17.11
N GLN A 242 13.36 9.91 -16.36
CA GLN A 242 14.75 10.10 -16.73
C GLN A 242 15.61 8.85 -16.43
N PRO A 243 16.63 8.54 -17.26
CA PRO A 243 17.53 7.42 -17.02
C PRO A 243 18.24 7.47 -15.66
N ALA A 244 18.64 8.66 -15.22
CA ALA A 244 19.31 8.85 -13.93
C ALA A 244 18.38 8.49 -12.74
N ASP A 245 17.11 8.83 -12.82
CA ASP A 245 16.14 8.50 -11.78
C ASP A 245 15.79 7.00 -11.76
N LYS A 246 15.73 6.36 -12.93
CA LYS A 246 15.61 4.90 -13.03
C LYS A 246 16.79 4.20 -12.37
N GLU A 247 18.00 4.70 -12.60
CA GLU A 247 19.22 4.18 -11.97
C GLU A 247 19.20 4.39 -10.46
N PHE A 248 18.73 5.54 -9.97
CA PHE A 248 18.53 5.77 -8.54
C PHE A 248 17.60 4.71 -7.91
N VAL A 249 16.43 4.46 -8.52
CA VAL A 249 15.47 3.46 -8.02
C VAL A 249 16.07 2.05 -8.07
N ARG A 250 16.73 1.69 -9.18
CA ARG A 250 17.41 0.41 -9.37
C ARG A 250 18.47 0.17 -8.29
N SER A 251 19.37 1.13 -8.09
CA SER A 251 20.42 1.05 -7.07
C SER A 251 19.81 0.91 -5.69
N LYS A 252 18.78 1.69 -5.34
CA LYS A 252 18.14 1.60 -4.02
C LYS A 252 17.43 0.27 -3.76
N LEU A 253 16.75 -0.30 -4.76
CA LEU A 253 16.17 -1.64 -4.63
C LEU A 253 17.24 -2.72 -4.49
N SER A 254 18.35 -2.63 -5.24
CA SER A 254 19.49 -3.54 -5.10
C SER A 254 20.13 -3.45 -3.72
N ASP A 255 20.38 -2.24 -3.22
CA ASP A 255 20.92 -2.00 -1.89
C ASP A 255 19.99 -2.54 -0.79
N LEU A 256 18.68 -2.31 -0.94
CA LEU A 256 17.67 -2.82 -0.01
C LEU A 256 17.67 -4.35 -0.02
N TYR A 257 17.70 -4.99 -1.19
CA TYR A 257 17.83 -6.44 -1.29
C TYR A 257 19.10 -6.95 -0.61
N HIS A 258 20.24 -6.28 -0.79
CA HIS A 258 21.48 -6.68 -0.15
C HIS A 258 21.42 -6.57 1.38
N ALA A 259 20.65 -5.62 1.91
CA ALA A 259 20.46 -5.42 3.34
C ALA A 259 19.50 -6.43 3.97
N VAL A 260 18.31 -6.66 3.38
CA VAL A 260 17.25 -7.49 4.01
C VAL A 260 17.04 -8.87 3.37
N ARG A 261 17.55 -9.10 2.16
CA ARG A 261 17.51 -10.38 1.42
C ARG A 261 16.13 -10.94 1.09
N PHE A 262 15.09 -10.09 1.08
CA PHE A 262 13.75 -10.48 0.67
C PHE A 262 13.62 -10.57 -0.84
N ALA A 263 13.17 -11.71 -1.35
CA ALA A 263 13.14 -11.99 -2.78
C ALA A 263 12.06 -11.20 -3.54
N ASN A 264 10.99 -10.73 -2.89
CA ASN A 264 10.00 -9.83 -3.51
C ASN A 264 10.62 -8.51 -3.99
N ILE A 265 11.73 -8.07 -3.40
CA ILE A 265 12.46 -6.89 -3.87
C ILE A 265 13.01 -7.12 -5.28
N LEU A 266 13.54 -8.33 -5.56
CA LEU A 266 14.01 -8.69 -6.90
C LEU A 266 12.84 -8.82 -7.87
N SER A 267 11.72 -9.43 -7.46
CA SER A 267 10.50 -9.50 -8.26
C SER A 267 9.99 -8.10 -8.65
N ALA A 268 10.01 -7.16 -7.69
CA ALA A 268 9.62 -5.77 -7.92
C ALA A 268 10.58 -5.04 -8.87
N LEU A 269 11.89 -5.24 -8.72
CA LEU A 269 12.88 -4.69 -9.65
C LEU A 269 12.69 -5.25 -11.07
N GLU A 270 12.48 -6.56 -11.22
CA GLU A 270 12.22 -7.16 -12.52
C GLU A 270 10.95 -6.58 -13.18
N ALA A 271 9.88 -6.41 -12.41
CA ALA A 271 8.65 -5.80 -12.90
C ALA A 271 8.89 -4.35 -13.40
N LEU A 272 9.71 -3.56 -12.68
CA LEU A 272 10.10 -2.22 -13.12
C LEU A 272 10.94 -2.24 -14.39
N GLU A 273 11.92 -3.14 -14.52
CA GLU A 273 12.74 -3.25 -15.74
C GLU A 273 11.91 -3.55 -16.99
N VAL A 274 10.87 -4.38 -16.82
CA VAL A 274 9.94 -4.72 -17.89
C VAL A 274 9.07 -3.52 -18.24
N PHE A 275 8.52 -2.86 -17.22
CA PHE A 275 7.72 -1.65 -17.40
C PHE A 275 8.52 -0.53 -18.09
N TRP A 276 9.78 -0.30 -17.68
CA TRP A 276 10.63 0.74 -18.24
C TRP A 276 11.00 0.54 -19.72
N LYS A 277 10.96 -0.69 -20.23
CA LYS A 277 11.20 -1.00 -21.65
C LYS A 277 9.99 -0.67 -22.53
N SER A 278 8.79 -0.68 -21.97
CA SER A 278 7.55 -0.43 -22.71
C SER A 278 6.49 0.27 -21.84
N PRO A 279 6.71 1.53 -21.43
CA PRO A 279 5.73 2.28 -20.66
C PRO A 279 4.49 2.54 -21.53
N ARG A 280 3.35 1.94 -21.17
CA ARG A 280 2.09 2.05 -21.93
C ARG A 280 1.19 3.19 -21.43
N SER A 281 1.02 3.29 -20.12
CA SER A 281 0.19 4.28 -19.42
C SER A 281 0.69 4.44 -17.98
N ALA A 282 0.18 5.44 -17.26
CA ALA A 282 0.51 5.69 -15.85
C ALA A 282 0.36 4.45 -14.96
N LEU A 283 -0.67 3.64 -15.20
CA LEU A 283 -0.95 2.38 -14.50
C LEU A 283 -0.60 1.13 -15.34
N GLY A 284 0.17 1.30 -16.42
CA GLY A 284 0.57 0.21 -17.30
C GLY A 284 1.37 -0.88 -16.59
N TRP A 285 2.03 -0.55 -15.48
CA TRP A 285 2.76 -1.50 -14.63
C TRP A 285 1.83 -2.55 -14.01
N GLN A 286 0.60 -2.19 -13.61
CA GLN A 286 -0.39 -3.17 -13.09
C GLN A 286 -0.80 -4.18 -14.17
N GLN A 287 -0.87 -3.72 -15.43
CA GLN A 287 -1.13 -4.63 -16.55
C GLN A 287 0.06 -5.56 -16.80
N CYS A 288 1.30 -5.06 -16.69
CA CYS A 288 2.50 -5.91 -16.80
C CYS A 288 2.52 -7.03 -15.73
N LEU A 289 2.07 -6.73 -14.50
CA LEU A 289 1.95 -7.74 -13.44
C LEU A 289 0.87 -8.78 -13.78
N ARG A 290 -0.32 -8.34 -14.19
CA ARG A 290 -1.41 -9.23 -14.61
C ARG A 290 -1.04 -10.12 -15.79
N ASP A 291 -0.40 -9.57 -16.81
CA ASP A 291 0.04 -10.32 -18.00
C ASP A 291 1.02 -11.45 -17.65
N ARG A 292 1.70 -11.35 -16.50
CA ARG A 292 2.61 -12.36 -15.96
C ARG A 292 1.96 -13.28 -14.92
N GLY A 293 0.71 -13.03 -14.55
CA GLY A 293 0.03 -13.73 -13.45
C GLY A 293 0.67 -13.48 -12.08
N TRP A 294 1.31 -12.32 -11.89
CA TRP A 294 2.01 -12.00 -10.64
C TRP A 294 1.13 -11.21 -9.68
N ASN A 295 0.86 -11.81 -8.51
CA ASN A 295 0.29 -11.10 -7.37
C ASN A 295 1.43 -10.48 -6.55
N LEU A 296 2.13 -9.49 -7.11
CA LEU A 296 3.35 -8.96 -6.52
C LEU A 296 3.10 -8.33 -5.13
N ALA A 297 3.77 -8.83 -4.10
CA ALA A 297 3.75 -8.28 -2.76
C ALA A 297 4.78 -7.16 -2.62
N LEU A 298 4.29 -5.93 -2.43
CA LEU A 298 5.13 -4.75 -2.17
C LEU A 298 5.28 -4.46 -0.67
N THR A 299 5.12 -5.48 0.16
CA THR A 299 5.13 -5.44 1.63
C THR A 299 6.41 -5.99 2.25
#